data_AF-A0A5K1BRJ2-F1
#
_entry.id   AF-A0A5K1BRJ2-F1
#
_cell.length_a   1.000
_cell.length_b   1.000
_cell.length_c   1.000
_cell.angle_alpha   90.00
_cell.angle_beta   90.00
_cell.angle_gamma   90.00
#
_symmetry.space_group_name_H-M   'P 1'
#
loop_
_entity.id
_entity.type
_entity.pdbx_description
1 polymer ?
#
loop_
_entity_poly.entity_id
_entity_poly.type
_entity_poly.pdbx_seq_one_letter_code
_entity_poly.pdbx_strand_id
1 'polypeptide(L)' 'RLAYKYCSATSNVERLRQLGCRVLHGIDATTMSKNLSLRTNKFDRIVYNFPHAGFICSETSAFQI' A
#
# COMPACT_ATOMS: atom_id res chain seq x y z
N ARG A 1 0.02 8.55 -6.36
CA ARG A 1 -0.33 8.23 -7.78
C ARG A 1 -0.58 6.72 -7.93
N LEU A 2 -1.44 6.12 -7.08
CA LEU A 2 -1.74 4.67 -7.11
C LEU A 2 -2.76 4.33 -8.20
N ALA A 3 -3.86 5.07 -8.26
CA ALA A 3 -4.99 4.82 -9.18
C ALA A 3 -4.63 4.95 -10.67
N TYR A 4 -3.54 5.64 -11.02
CA TYR A 4 -3.08 5.77 -12.41
C TYR A 4 -2.27 4.56 -12.88
N LYS A 5 -1.53 3.89 -11.98
CA LYS A 5 -0.64 2.77 -12.32
C LYS A 5 -1.31 1.41 -12.16
N TYR A 6 -2.29 1.32 -11.27
CA TYR A 6 -3.00 0.09 -10.93
C TYR A 6 -4.50 0.36 -10.94
N CYS A 7 -5.22 -0.20 -11.90
CA CYS A 7 -6.64 0.05 -12.09
C CYS A 7 -7.45 -0.45 -10.88
N SER A 8 -6.99 -1.52 -10.24
CA SER A 8 -7.62 -2.11 -9.06
C SER A 8 -7.16 -1.50 -7.72
N ALA A 9 -6.26 -0.51 -7.72
CA ALA A 9 -5.73 0.03 -6.46
C ALA A 9 -6.82 0.64 -5.58
N THR A 10 -7.74 1.40 -6.16
CA THR A 10 -8.80 2.09 -5.40
C THR A 10 -9.76 1.09 -4.76
N SER A 11 -10.26 0.12 -5.53
CA SER A 11 -11.18 -0.91 -5.03
C SER A 11 -10.52 -1.78 -3.95
N ASN A 12 -9.24 -2.13 -4.10
CA ASN A 12 -8.51 -2.88 -3.08
C ASN A 12 -8.34 -2.10 -1.77
N VAL A 13 -8.01 -0.81 -1.86
CA VAL A 13 -7.89 0.07 -0.68
C VAL A 13 -9.23 0.24 0.04
N GLU A 14 -10.31 0.42 -0.72
CA GLU A 14 -11.67 0.50 -0.15
C GLU A 14 -12.06 -0.80 0.53
N ARG A 15 -11.79 -1.95 -0.10
CA ARG A 15 -12.08 -3.25 0.49
C ARG A 15 -11.33 -3.47 1.80
N LEU A 16 -10.06 -3.08 1.88
CA LEU A 16 -9.29 -3.16 3.12
C LEU A 16 -9.91 -2.30 4.23
N ARG A 17 -10.35 -1.08 3.92
CA ARG A 17 -11.04 -0.21 4.88
C ARG A 17 -12.35 -0.83 5.36
N GLN A 18 -13.15 -1.40 4.45
CA GLN A 18 -14.39 -2.11 4.81
C GLN A 18 -14.15 -3.31 5.73
N LEU A 19 -13.01 -3.98 5.59
CA LEU A 19 -12.59 -5.07 6.48
C LEU A 19 -12.00 -4.59 7.81
N GLY A 20 -12.07 -3.28 8.10
CA GLY A 20 -11.56 -2.68 9.34
C GLY A 20 -10.05 -2.40 9.33
N CYS A 21 -9.36 -2.53 8.19
CA CYS A 21 -7.93 -2.25 8.11
C CYS A 21 -7.67 -0.73 8.08
N ARG A 22 -6.66 -0.30 8.84
CA ARG A 22 -6.14 1.08 8.77
C ARG A 22 -5.13 1.20 7.63
N VAL A 23 -5.55 1.83 6.52
CA VAL A 23 -4.67 2.06 5.35
C VAL A 23 -3.93 3.39 5.52
N LEU A 24 -2.59 3.34 5.55
CA LEU A 24 -1.70 4.51 5.64
C LEU A 24 -0.85 4.63 4.38
N HIS A 25 -0.69 5.86 3.87
CA HIS A 25 0.13 6.16 2.70
C HIS A 25 1.32 7.05 3.07
N GLY A 26 2.41 6.95 2.31
CA GLY A 26 3.59 7.81 2.50
C GLY A 26 4.42 7.48 3.75
N ILE A 27 4.19 6.31 4.37
CA ILE A 27 5.00 5.84 5.49
C ILE A 27 6.23 5.13 4.93
N ASP A 28 7.39 5.61 5.33
CA ASP A 28 8.65 4.90 5.13
C ASP A 28 8.81 3.84 6.25
N ALA A 29 8.83 2.57 5.83
CA ALA A 29 8.94 1.44 6.73
C ALA A 29 10.24 1.45 7.55
N THR A 30 11.32 2.06 7.02
CA THR A 30 12.62 2.14 7.71
C THR A 30 12.62 3.16 8.85
N THR A 31 11.72 4.13 8.81
CA THR A 31 11.60 5.21 9.81
C THR A 31 10.32 5.13 10.64
N MET A 32 9.51 4.08 10.45
CA MET A 32 8.21 3.93 11.10
C MET A 32 8.28 3.97 12.64
N SER A 33 9.35 3.41 13.24
CA SER A 33 9.59 3.41 14.69
C SER A 33 9.88 4.81 15.26
N LYS A 34 10.33 5.76 14.43
CA LYS A 34 10.56 7.15 14.82
C LYS A 34 9.27 7.95 14.91
N ASN A 35 8.22 7.50 14.23
CA ASN A 35 6.92 8.15 14.21
C ASN A 35 6.16 7.83 15.50
N LEU A 36 6.01 8.81 16.40
CA LEU A 36 5.38 8.61 17.72
C LEU A 36 4.01 7.93 17.60
N SER A 37 3.20 8.39 16.66
CA SER A 37 1.85 7.90 16.39
C SER A 37 1.82 6.43 15.99
N LEU A 38 2.83 5.93 15.30
CA LEU A 38 2.87 4.52 14.88
C LEU A 38 3.57 3.66 15.92
N ARG A 39 4.60 4.19 16.59
CA ARG A 39 5.34 3.51 17.66
C ARG A 39 4.46 3.15 18.86
N THR A 40 3.54 4.03 19.24
CA THR A 40 2.67 3.80 20.40
C THR A 40 1.44 2.96 20.10
N ASN A 41 1.19 2.65 18.83
CA ASN A 41 0.08 1.80 18.42
C ASN A 41 0.52 0.33 18.40
N LYS A 42 -0.33 -0.55 18.92
CA LYS A 42 -0.20 -2.00 18.76
C LYS A 42 -0.92 -2.43 17.49
N PHE A 43 -0.29 -3.31 16.71
CA PHE A 43 -0.86 -3.86 15.49
C PHE A 43 -0.85 -5.38 15.57
N ASP A 44 -1.94 -6.03 15.16
CA ASP A 44 -1.98 -7.49 15.03
C ASP A 44 -1.21 -7.96 13.78
N ARG A 45 -1.29 -7.17 12.71
CA ARG A 45 -0.61 -7.43 11.44
C ARG A 45 -0.30 -6.14 10.72
N ILE A 46 0.92 -6.03 10.20
CA ILE A 46 1.33 -4.95 9.30
C ILE A 46 1.66 -5.57 7.94
N VAL A 47 1.03 -5.06 6.88
CA VAL A 47 1.29 -5.46 5.50
C VAL A 47 1.92 -4.28 4.77
N TYR A 48 3.17 -4.44 4.35
CA TYR A 48 3.87 -3.41 3.58
C TYR A 48 3.62 -3.61 2.10
N ASN A 49 3.13 -2.57 1.42
CA ASN A 49 3.01 -2.53 -0.03
C ASN A 49 4.15 -1.69 -0.60
N PHE A 50 5.32 -2.30 -0.81
CA PHE A 50 6.44 -1.62 -1.46
C PHE A 50 6.18 -1.54 -2.97
N PRO A 51 6.61 -0.48 -3.66
CA PRO A 51 6.41 -0.30 -5.11
C PRO A 51 7.18 -1.31 -6.00
N HIS A 52 7.61 -2.44 -5.45
CA HIS A 52 8.58 -3.35 -6.04
C HIS A 52 7.99 -4.46 -6.91
N ALA A 53 6.81 -4.27 -7.50
CA ALA A 53 6.20 -5.29 -8.35
C ALA A 53 6.85 -5.40 -9.76
N GLY A 54 8.00 -4.75 -10.02
CA GLY A 54 8.75 -4.93 -11.27
C GLY A 54 8.06 -4.38 -12.53
N PHE A 55 6.87 -3.77 -12.41
CA PHE A 55 6.15 -3.26 -13.56
C PHE A 55 6.75 -1.93 -14.06
N ILE A 56 7.39 -1.98 -15.23
CA ILE A 56 7.81 -0.86 -16.08
C ILE A 56 6.59 0.00 -16.54
N CYS A 57 5.46 -0.64 -16.87
CA CYS A 57 4.24 -0.04 -17.44
C CYS A 57 2.99 -0.30 -16.55
N SER A 58 1.79 -0.08 -17.09
CA SER A 58 0.51 -0.48 -16.48
C SER A 58 0.37 -2.01 -16.41
N GLU A 59 -0.21 -2.54 -15.33
CA GLU A 59 -0.50 -3.98 -15.17
C GLU A 59 -1.34 -4.57 -16.32
N THR A 60 -2.11 -3.74 -17.01
CA THR A 60 -2.95 -4.13 -18.16
C THR A 60 -2.23 -4.10 -19.51
N SER A 61 -0.97 -3.68 -19.53
CA SER A 61 -0.16 -3.59 -20.74
C SER A 61 0.33 -4.97 -21.15
N ALA A 62 -0.04 -5.42 -22.35
CA ALA A 62 0.44 -6.68 -22.93
C ALA A 62 1.98 -6.79 -23.02
N PHE A 63 2.71 -5.66 -23.02
CA PHE A 63 4.17 -5.67 -23.01
C PHE A 63 4.80 -6.14 -21.68
N GLN A 64 3.99 -6.38 -20.65
CA GLN A 64 4.46 -6.81 -19.33
C GLN A 64 4.03 -8.22 -18.93
N ILE A 65 3.28 -8.91 -19.81
CA ILE A 65 2.78 -10.27 -19.62
C ILE A 65 3.57 -11.23 -20.51
#